data_AF-A0A8J8TLI1-F1
#
_entry.id   AF-A0A8J8TLI1-F1
#
_cell.length_a   1.000
_cell.length_b   1.000
_cell.length_c   1.000
_cell.angle_alpha   90.00
_cell.angle_beta   90.00
_cell.angle_gamma   90.00
#
_symmetry.space_group_name_H-M   'P 1'
#
loop_
_entity.id
_entity.type
_entity.pdbx_description
1 polymer ?
#
loop_
_entity_poly.entity_id
_entity_poly.type
_entity_poly.pdbx_seq_one_letter_code
_entity_poly.pdbx_strand_id
1 'polypeptide(L)'
;MNKRDTIIAILSSAIPFAGNTITSFIISRIYGDFKEIIKYVILGLPITIGTTYYLLTNIFPKLEYYLLIIPVILPFPVSFILSRKNMAITYSEDVIEIKFKIPINMSARDPHELFEYVFNKALSKIKNPYYYNKLISVANCSGLKVSYISDDKLVIRRKCGDIDIRIIISSMKIADMVIDISY
;
A
#
# COMPACT_ATOMS: atom_id res chain seq x y z
N MET A 1 -1.22 -13.15 -3.74
CA MET A 1 -2.39 -12.80 -2.90
C MET A 1 -2.45 -13.78 -1.74
N ASN A 2 -2.71 -13.29 -0.53
CA ASN A 2 -2.75 -14.13 0.68
C ASN A 2 -4.14 -14.76 0.83
N LYS A 3 -4.23 -16.06 1.20
CA LYS A 3 -5.50 -16.80 1.34
C LYS A 3 -6.50 -16.10 2.26
N ARG A 4 -6.03 -15.58 3.41
CA ARG A 4 -6.87 -14.86 4.37
C ARG A 4 -7.48 -13.60 3.75
N ASP A 5 -6.67 -12.82 3.06
CA ASP A 5 -7.08 -11.54 2.48
C ASP A 5 -8.00 -11.75 1.27
N THR A 6 -7.81 -12.85 0.54
CA THR A 6 -8.74 -13.32 -0.51
C THR A 6 -10.11 -13.68 0.05
N ILE A 7 -10.18 -14.41 1.17
CA ILE A 7 -11.45 -14.75 1.82
C ILE A 7 -12.17 -13.48 2.28
N ILE A 8 -11.44 -12.55 2.91
CA ILE A 8 -11.99 -11.27 3.34
C ILE A 8 -12.59 -10.52 2.14
N ALA A 9 -11.84 -10.42 1.03
CA ALA A 9 -12.28 -9.74 -0.18
C ALA A 9 -13.55 -10.37 -0.78
N ILE A 10 -13.63 -11.71 -0.82
CA ILE A 10 -14.80 -12.43 -1.32
C ILE A 10 -16.04 -12.16 -0.44
N LEU A 11 -15.87 -12.25 0.89
CA LEU A 11 -16.97 -12.03 1.83
C LEU A 11 -17.46 -10.57 1.82
N SER A 12 -16.56 -9.60 1.81
CA SER A 12 -16.96 -8.19 1.75
C SER A 12 -17.60 -7.82 0.41
N SER A 13 -17.16 -8.43 -0.69
CA SER A 13 -17.74 -8.21 -2.02
C SER A 13 -19.13 -8.82 -2.21
N ALA A 14 -19.59 -9.70 -1.31
CA ALA A 14 -20.97 -10.22 -1.35
C ALA A 14 -22.02 -9.16 -0.97
N ILE A 15 -21.61 -8.02 -0.42
CA ILE A 15 -22.53 -6.94 -0.07
C ILE A 15 -22.97 -6.21 -1.36
N PRO A 16 -24.28 -6.13 -1.65
CA PRO A 16 -24.81 -5.43 -2.83
C PRO A 16 -24.46 -3.94 -2.80
N PHE A 17 -24.32 -3.32 -3.98
CA PHE A 17 -24.00 -1.90 -4.23
C PHE A 17 -22.66 -1.38 -3.71
N ALA A 18 -22.17 -1.86 -2.57
CA ALA A 18 -21.02 -1.32 -1.87
C ALA A 18 -19.94 -2.37 -1.56
N GLY A 19 -20.18 -3.65 -1.80
CA GLY A 19 -19.28 -4.72 -1.37
C GLY A 19 -17.85 -4.54 -1.86
N ASN A 20 -17.67 -4.22 -3.13
CA ASN A 20 -16.34 -4.00 -3.67
C ASN A 20 -15.67 -2.72 -3.17
N THR A 21 -16.46 -1.71 -2.80
CA THR A 21 -15.98 -0.50 -2.11
C THR A 21 -15.52 -0.81 -0.69
N ILE A 22 -16.23 -1.70 0.01
CA ILE A 22 -15.85 -2.20 1.34
C ILE A 22 -14.54 -3.00 1.22
N THR A 23 -14.43 -3.87 0.21
CA THR A 23 -13.19 -4.60 -0.12
C THR A 23 -12.03 -3.62 -0.33
N SER A 24 -12.23 -2.61 -1.18
CA SER A 24 -11.24 -1.53 -1.40
C SER A 24 -10.81 -0.87 -0.09
N PHE A 25 -11.76 -0.50 0.78
CA PHE A 25 -11.47 0.15 2.05
C PHE A 25 -10.66 -0.75 3.00
N ILE A 26 -11.08 -2.01 3.20
CA ILE A 26 -10.40 -2.94 4.11
C ILE A 26 -8.99 -3.25 3.60
N ILE A 27 -8.86 -3.63 2.34
CA ILE A 27 -7.56 -3.99 1.73
C ILE A 27 -6.62 -2.78 1.67
N SER A 28 -7.16 -1.56 1.52
CA SER A 28 -6.34 -0.34 1.55
C SER A 28 -5.68 -0.09 2.91
N ARG A 29 -6.36 -0.41 4.01
CA ARG A 29 -5.78 -0.34 5.36
C ARG A 29 -4.68 -1.38 5.57
N ILE A 30 -4.78 -2.53 4.90
CA ILE A 30 -3.81 -3.62 5.02
C ILE A 30 -2.56 -3.34 4.18
N TYR A 31 -2.69 -2.91 2.93
CA TYR A 31 -1.56 -2.81 2.00
C TYR A 31 -1.05 -1.39 1.73
N GLY A 32 -1.90 -0.38 1.90
CA GLY A 32 -1.55 1.02 1.64
C GLY A 32 -0.99 1.28 0.23
N ASP A 33 -1.27 0.40 -0.73
CA ASP A 33 -0.73 0.41 -2.09
C ASP A 33 -1.82 0.09 -3.10
N PHE A 34 -2.03 1.02 -4.02
CA PHE A 34 -3.06 0.94 -5.04
C PHE A 34 -2.94 -0.32 -5.90
N LYS A 35 -1.72 -0.73 -6.29
CA LYS A 35 -1.52 -1.90 -7.16
C LYS A 35 -1.95 -3.20 -6.50
N GLU A 36 -1.65 -3.36 -5.20
CA GLU A 36 -2.08 -4.52 -4.44
C GLU A 36 -3.59 -4.47 -4.18
N ILE A 37 -4.14 -3.29 -3.85
CA ILE A 37 -5.59 -3.12 -3.60
C ILE A 37 -6.41 -3.52 -4.84
N ILE A 38 -6.01 -3.07 -6.03
CA ILE A 38 -6.74 -3.35 -7.27
C ILE A 38 -6.90 -4.86 -7.53
N LYS A 39 -5.90 -5.69 -7.22
CA LYS A 39 -5.98 -7.14 -7.44
C LYS A 39 -7.17 -7.75 -6.71
N TYR A 40 -7.41 -7.33 -5.46
CA TYR A 40 -8.54 -7.80 -4.66
C TYR A 40 -9.87 -7.17 -5.10
N VAL A 41 -9.87 -5.90 -5.52
CA VAL A 41 -11.05 -5.22 -6.07
C VAL A 41 -11.53 -5.88 -7.36
N ILE A 42 -10.61 -6.25 -8.26
CA ILE A 42 -10.95 -6.94 -9.51
C ILE A 42 -11.50 -8.34 -9.22
N LEU A 43 -10.92 -9.07 -8.26
CA LEU A 43 -11.43 -10.37 -7.84
C LEU A 43 -12.86 -10.28 -7.29
N GLY A 44 -13.17 -9.22 -6.54
CA GLY A 44 -14.47 -8.99 -5.90
C GLY A 44 -15.56 -8.45 -6.83
N LEU A 45 -15.20 -7.85 -7.96
CA LEU A 45 -16.14 -7.22 -8.90
C LEU A 45 -17.29 -8.15 -9.34
N PRO A 46 -17.03 -9.38 -9.83
CA PRO A 46 -18.10 -10.26 -10.32
C PRO A 46 -19.12 -10.60 -9.23
N ILE A 47 -18.67 -10.73 -7.98
CA ILE A 47 -19.53 -11.06 -6.84
C ILE A 47 -20.44 -9.88 -6.51
N THR A 48 -19.89 -8.67 -6.43
CA THR A 48 -20.69 -7.47 -6.14
C THR A 48 -21.66 -7.17 -7.27
N ILE A 49 -21.25 -7.33 -8.53
CA ILE A 49 -22.14 -7.17 -9.69
C ILE A 49 -23.27 -8.21 -9.64
N GLY A 50 -22.95 -9.49 -9.42
CA GLY A 50 -23.94 -10.56 -9.37
C GLY A 50 -24.96 -10.39 -8.25
N THR A 51 -24.51 -10.04 -7.05
CA THR A 51 -25.39 -9.79 -5.89
C THR A 51 -26.25 -8.54 -6.08
N THR A 52 -25.69 -7.48 -6.66
CA THR A 52 -26.45 -6.25 -6.99
C THR A 52 -27.48 -6.50 -8.09
N TYR A 53 -27.11 -7.23 -9.14
CA TYR A 53 -28.03 -7.60 -10.22
C TYR A 53 -29.18 -8.49 -9.73
N TYR A 54 -28.87 -9.48 -8.89
CA TYR A 54 -29.89 -10.34 -8.28
C TYR A 54 -30.92 -9.53 -7.47
N LEU A 55 -30.45 -8.55 -6.70
CA LEU A 55 -31.31 -7.65 -5.92
C LEU A 55 -32.19 -6.76 -6.79
N LEU A 56 -31.61 -6.14 -7.81
CA LEU A 56 -32.34 -5.29 -8.74
C LEU A 56 -33.41 -6.08 -9.51
N THR A 57 -33.14 -7.32 -9.89
CA THR A 57 -34.09 -8.12 -10.67
C THR A 57 -35.21 -8.74 -9.83
N ASN A 58 -34.91 -9.25 -8.63
CA ASN A 58 -35.87 -10.05 -7.86
C ASN A 58 -36.56 -9.30 -6.72
N ILE A 59 -35.87 -8.35 -6.09
CA ILE A 59 -36.36 -7.69 -4.87
C ILE A 59 -36.82 -6.26 -5.19
N PHE A 60 -36.07 -5.57 -6.05
CA PHE A 60 -36.33 -4.18 -6.40
C PHE A 60 -36.37 -3.93 -7.91
N PRO A 61 -37.28 -4.56 -8.67
CA PRO A 61 -37.35 -4.44 -10.13
C PRO A 61 -37.64 -3.04 -10.65
N LYS A 62 -38.11 -2.13 -9.79
CA LYS A 62 -38.35 -0.72 -10.12
C LYS A 62 -37.11 0.17 -10.02
N LEU A 63 -36.03 -0.33 -9.41
CA LEU A 63 -34.77 0.40 -9.35
C LEU A 63 -34.03 0.25 -10.68
N GLU A 64 -33.43 1.34 -11.13
CA GLU A 64 -32.85 1.41 -12.46
C GLU A 64 -31.53 0.63 -12.55
N TYR A 65 -31.36 -0.08 -13.66
CA TYR A 65 -30.15 -0.87 -13.95
C TYR A 65 -28.86 -0.02 -13.97
N TYR A 66 -28.95 1.31 -14.13
CA TYR A 66 -27.79 2.19 -14.03
C TYR A 66 -27.08 2.09 -12.66
N LEU A 67 -27.76 1.64 -11.61
CA LEU A 67 -27.17 1.46 -10.29
C LEU A 67 -26.09 0.38 -10.24
N LEU A 68 -25.99 -0.47 -11.26
CA LEU A 68 -24.86 -1.41 -11.43
C LEU A 68 -23.54 -0.69 -11.72
N ILE A 69 -23.58 0.56 -12.17
CA ILE A 69 -22.39 1.35 -12.48
C ILE A 69 -21.65 1.76 -11.19
N ILE A 70 -22.40 2.02 -10.11
CA ILE A 70 -21.85 2.46 -8.82
C ILE A 70 -20.84 1.46 -8.23
N PRO A 71 -21.18 0.16 -8.04
CA PRO A 71 -20.24 -0.82 -7.49
C PRO A 71 -19.04 -1.09 -8.39
N VAL A 72 -19.13 -0.75 -9.68
CA VAL A 72 -18.02 -0.86 -10.63
C VAL A 72 -17.07 0.32 -10.48
N ILE A 73 -17.57 1.56 -10.51
CA ILE A 73 -16.72 2.75 -10.56
C ILE A 73 -16.20 3.15 -9.17
N LEU A 74 -17.05 3.15 -8.15
CA LEU A 74 -16.75 3.67 -6.82
C LEU A 74 -15.53 3.06 -6.11
N PRO A 75 -15.20 1.75 -6.22
CA PRO A 75 -14.03 1.19 -5.53
C PRO A 75 -12.68 1.72 -6.04
N PHE A 76 -12.59 2.19 -7.28
CA PHE A 76 -11.33 2.72 -7.85
C PHE A 76 -10.88 4.05 -7.22
N PRO A 77 -11.69 5.12 -7.18
CA PRO A 77 -11.31 6.38 -6.53
C PRO A 77 -11.09 6.18 -5.02
N VAL A 78 -11.87 5.32 -4.37
CA VAL A 78 -11.69 4.98 -2.94
C VAL A 78 -10.33 4.33 -2.70
N SER A 79 -9.96 3.33 -3.50
CA SER A 79 -8.63 2.69 -3.43
C SER A 79 -7.50 3.70 -3.63
N PHE A 80 -7.66 4.61 -4.59
CA PHE A 80 -6.67 5.63 -4.93
C PHE A 80 -6.47 6.64 -3.79
N ILE A 81 -7.55 7.20 -3.25
CA ILE A 81 -7.49 8.18 -2.16
C ILE A 81 -6.87 7.55 -0.91
N LEU A 82 -7.28 6.33 -0.56
CA LEU A 82 -6.79 5.66 0.65
C LEU A 82 -5.32 5.26 0.55
N SER A 83 -4.83 4.89 -0.63
CA SER A 83 -3.39 4.62 -0.83
C SER A 83 -2.49 5.86 -0.61
N ARG A 84 -3.04 7.08 -0.70
CA ARG A 84 -2.29 8.34 -0.55
C ARG A 84 -2.13 8.80 0.89
N LYS A 85 -2.96 8.34 1.84
CA LYS A 85 -2.97 8.86 3.23
C LYS A 85 -1.76 8.46 4.10
N ASN A 86 -0.81 7.67 3.58
CA ASN A 86 0.31 7.11 4.36
C ASN A 86 1.68 7.79 4.11
N MET A 87 1.72 9.03 3.61
CA MET A 87 2.97 9.77 3.35
C MET A 87 3.03 11.06 4.17
N ALA A 88 4.13 11.27 4.89
CA ALA A 88 4.43 12.55 5.53
C ALA A 88 5.85 12.98 5.13
N ILE A 89 5.96 14.14 4.48
CA ILE A 89 7.24 14.75 4.14
C ILE A 89 7.48 15.85 5.17
N THR A 90 8.55 15.74 5.95
CA THR A 90 8.92 16.76 6.93
C THR A 90 10.21 17.43 6.46
N TYR A 91 10.21 18.76 6.44
CA TYR A 91 11.38 19.55 6.07
C TYR A 91 12.02 20.08 7.36
N SER A 92 13.33 19.86 7.52
CA SER A 92 14.16 20.48 8.56
C SER A 92 15.25 21.32 7.89
N GLU A 93 15.82 22.29 8.61
CA GLU A 93 16.77 23.27 8.06
C GLU A 93 18.02 22.62 7.44
N ASP A 94 18.51 21.51 8.00
CA ASP A 94 19.73 20.83 7.54
C ASP A 94 19.48 19.46 6.86
N VAL A 95 18.25 18.91 6.99
CA VAL A 95 17.92 17.55 6.56
C VAL A 95 16.50 17.50 6.02
N ILE A 96 16.33 16.87 4.85
CA ILE A 96 15.01 16.50 4.36
C ILE A 96 14.69 15.11 4.89
N GLU A 97 13.68 15.01 5.75
CA GLU A 97 13.24 13.75 6.34
C GLU A 97 11.95 13.26 5.68
N ILE A 98 12.07 12.23 4.83
CA ILE A 98 10.90 11.62 4.19
C ILE A 98 10.46 10.39 4.99
N LYS A 99 9.27 10.46 5.60
CA LYS A 99 8.69 9.36 6.38
C LYS A 99 7.63 8.62 5.59
N PHE A 100 7.89 7.35 5.29
CA PHE A 100 6.89 6.46 4.70
C PHE A 100 6.41 5.43 5.71
N LYS A 101 5.10 5.38 5.93
CA LYS A 101 4.44 4.27 6.61
C LYS A 101 3.99 3.24 5.59
N ILE A 102 4.74 2.16 5.48
CA ILE A 102 4.50 1.10 4.52
C ILE A 102 4.09 -0.15 5.28
N PRO A 103 2.84 -0.62 5.16
CA PRO A 103 2.51 -1.90 5.72
C PRO A 103 3.22 -3.00 4.92
N ILE A 104 3.80 -3.94 5.65
CA ILE A 104 4.54 -5.08 5.13
C ILE A 104 3.62 -6.30 5.22
N ASN A 105 3.40 -6.97 4.07
CA ASN A 105 2.70 -8.26 4.00
C ASN A 105 3.57 -9.29 3.26
N MET A 106 4.87 -9.23 3.51
CA MET A 106 5.82 -10.24 3.08
C MET A 106 6.25 -11.07 4.29
N SER A 107 6.29 -12.39 4.12
CA SER A 107 6.99 -13.30 5.02
C SER A 107 8.51 -13.34 4.74
N ALA A 108 9.03 -12.32 4.04
CA ALA A 108 10.43 -12.26 3.63
C ALA A 108 11.30 -12.23 4.89
N ARG A 109 12.10 -13.29 5.05
CA ARG A 109 13.09 -13.41 6.13
C ARG A 109 14.39 -12.70 5.78
N ASP A 110 14.62 -12.44 4.49
CA ASP A 110 15.84 -11.78 4.02
C ASP A 110 15.73 -10.25 4.19
N PRO A 111 16.62 -9.61 4.98
CA PRO A 111 16.69 -8.17 5.12
C PRO A 111 16.92 -7.43 3.79
N HIS A 112 17.56 -8.06 2.80
CA HIS A 112 17.83 -7.44 1.51
C HIS A 112 16.56 -7.27 0.68
N GLU A 113 15.80 -8.35 0.49
CA GLU A 113 14.52 -8.33 -0.23
C GLU A 113 13.52 -7.37 0.44
N LEU A 114 13.53 -7.36 1.78
CA LEU A 114 12.67 -6.48 2.57
C LEU A 114 13.04 -5.01 2.39
N PHE A 115 14.34 -4.70 2.33
CA PHE A 115 14.82 -3.36 2.01
C PHE A 115 14.37 -2.94 0.61
N GLU A 116 14.62 -3.76 -0.41
CA GLU A 116 14.26 -3.43 -1.80
C GLU A 116 12.75 -3.26 -1.97
N TYR A 117 11.94 -4.12 -1.35
CA TYR A 117 10.48 -4.00 -1.40
C TYR A 117 10.00 -2.67 -0.83
N VAL A 118 10.45 -2.32 0.38
CA VAL A 118 10.06 -1.07 1.05
C VAL A 118 10.61 0.14 0.29
N PHE A 119 11.87 0.08 -0.17
CA PHE A 119 12.54 1.13 -0.92
C PHE A 119 11.86 1.42 -2.26
N ASN A 120 11.57 0.40 -3.06
CA ASN A 120 10.87 0.55 -4.34
C ASN A 120 9.44 1.06 -4.16
N LYS A 121 8.76 0.60 -3.11
CA LYS A 121 7.42 1.06 -2.75
C LYS A 121 7.42 2.52 -2.32
N ALA A 122 8.44 2.97 -1.58
CA ALA A 122 8.64 4.38 -1.26
C ALA A 122 8.99 5.22 -2.50
N LEU A 123 9.90 4.76 -3.37
CA LEU A 123 10.24 5.44 -4.62
C LEU A 123 9.01 5.68 -5.51
N SER A 124 8.15 4.66 -5.68
CA SER A 124 6.92 4.79 -6.48
C SER A 124 5.94 5.86 -5.96
N LYS A 125 6.12 6.27 -4.71
CA LYS A 125 5.29 7.25 -4.01
C LYS A 125 5.87 8.67 -4.07
N ILE A 126 7.15 8.82 -4.42
CA ILE A 126 7.83 10.12 -4.56
C ILE A 126 7.47 10.72 -5.93
N LYS A 127 6.81 11.88 -5.90
CA LYS A 127 6.40 12.59 -7.12
C LYS A 127 7.41 13.61 -7.61
N ASN A 128 8.26 14.11 -6.72
CA ASN A 128 9.24 15.13 -7.09
C ASN A 128 10.37 14.46 -7.87
N PRO A 129 10.58 14.83 -9.15
CA PRO A 129 11.58 14.19 -10.01
C PRO A 129 13.00 14.35 -9.48
N TYR A 130 13.31 15.45 -8.78
CA TYR A 130 14.62 15.67 -8.17
C TYR A 130 14.94 14.60 -7.13
N TYR A 131 14.05 14.40 -6.15
CA TYR A 131 14.23 13.39 -5.11
C TYR A 131 14.17 11.97 -5.66
N TYR A 132 13.28 11.73 -6.64
CA TYR A 132 13.18 10.43 -7.30
C TYR A 132 14.51 10.03 -7.97
N ASN A 133 15.09 10.93 -8.78
CA ASN A 133 16.35 10.68 -9.46
C ASN A 133 17.53 10.54 -8.49
N LYS A 134 17.56 11.38 -7.44
CA LYS A 134 18.59 11.34 -6.40
C LYS A 134 18.52 10.06 -5.55
N LEU A 135 17.33 9.47 -5.39
CA LEU A 135 17.17 8.23 -4.63
C LEU A 135 17.39 6.98 -5.47
N ILE A 136 17.04 6.97 -6.76
CA ILE A 136 17.31 5.82 -7.64
C ILE A 136 18.78 5.41 -7.64
N SER A 137 19.70 6.38 -7.60
CA SER A 137 21.14 6.09 -7.53
C SER A 137 21.54 5.32 -6.27
N VAL A 138 20.75 5.41 -5.17
CA VAL A 138 20.98 4.72 -3.90
C VAL A 138 20.66 3.22 -3.97
N ALA A 139 19.83 2.80 -4.94
CA ALA A 139 19.50 1.39 -5.15
C ALA A 139 20.76 0.55 -5.41
N ASN A 140 21.75 1.13 -6.10
CA ASN A 140 22.97 0.45 -6.53
C ASN A 140 24.12 0.52 -5.50
N CYS A 141 23.92 1.18 -4.35
CA CYS A 141 24.97 1.32 -3.35
C CYS A 141 25.13 0.04 -2.52
N SER A 142 26.39 -0.38 -2.31
CA SER A 142 26.75 -1.54 -1.53
C SER A 142 26.74 -1.24 -0.02
N GLY A 143 26.50 -2.28 0.80
CA GLY A 143 26.52 -2.17 2.25
C GLY A 143 25.14 -1.98 2.87
N LEU A 144 24.49 -3.09 3.18
CA LEU A 144 23.29 -3.12 4.02
C LEU A 144 23.74 -3.38 5.47
N LYS A 145 23.50 -2.43 6.38
CA LYS A 145 23.70 -2.65 7.81
C LYS A 145 22.37 -3.02 8.43
N VAL A 146 22.34 -4.19 9.07
CA VAL A 146 21.15 -4.69 9.76
C VAL A 146 21.42 -4.65 11.25
N SER A 147 20.56 -4.00 12.01
CA SER A 147 20.63 -3.93 13.47
C SER A 147 19.28 -4.34 14.07
N TYR A 148 19.33 -5.31 14.97
CA TYR A 148 18.17 -5.72 15.77
C TYR A 148 18.18 -4.89 17.05
N ILE A 149 17.19 -4.02 17.22
CA ILE A 149 17.09 -3.13 18.39
C ILE A 149 16.32 -3.82 19.53
N SER A 150 15.36 -4.67 19.17
CA SER A 150 14.58 -5.52 20.07
C SER A 150 13.99 -6.69 19.28
N ASP A 151 13.43 -7.70 19.95
CA ASP A 151 12.79 -8.85 19.29
C ASP A 151 11.75 -8.45 18.23
N ASP A 152 11.07 -7.32 18.43
CA ASP A 152 10.05 -6.78 17.53
C ASP A 152 10.50 -5.62 16.62
N LYS A 153 11.78 -5.22 16.66
CA LYS A 153 12.29 -4.05 15.91
C LYS A 153 13.56 -4.35 15.15
N LEU A 154 13.44 -4.33 13.83
CA LEU A 154 14.54 -4.48 12.88
C LEU A 154 14.82 -3.13 12.24
N VAL A 155 16.08 -2.68 12.27
CA VAL A 155 16.51 -1.49 11.54
C VAL A 155 17.49 -1.88 10.45
N ILE A 156 17.13 -1.52 9.22
CA ILE A 156 17.93 -1.76 8.03
C ILE A 156 18.41 -0.41 7.53
N ARG A 157 19.72 -0.20 7.51
CA ARG A 157 20.35 1.05 7.11
C ARG A 157 21.19 0.86 5.87
N ARG A 158 21.03 1.74 4.90
CA ARG A 158 21.90 1.87 3.73
C ARG A 158 22.33 3.33 3.60
N LYS A 159 23.64 3.57 3.69
CA LYS A 159 24.22 4.89 3.53
C LYS A 159 24.92 4.97 2.18
N CYS A 160 24.64 6.01 1.41
CA CYS A 160 25.31 6.29 0.15
C CYS A 160 25.62 7.79 0.04
N GLY A 161 26.89 8.15 0.26
CA GLY A 161 27.33 9.55 0.25
C GLY A 161 26.61 10.41 1.29
N ASP A 162 25.92 11.43 0.80
CA ASP A 162 25.09 12.41 1.52
C ASP A 162 23.69 11.88 1.87
N ILE A 163 23.33 10.68 1.41
CA ILE A 163 22.02 10.07 1.62
C ILE A 163 22.13 8.92 2.62
N ASP A 164 21.31 8.95 3.66
CA ASP A 164 21.18 7.89 4.64
C ASP A 164 19.73 7.39 4.68
N ILE A 165 19.54 6.12 4.34
CA ILE A 165 18.24 5.47 4.31
C ILE A 165 18.14 4.53 5.50
N ARG A 166 17.15 4.75 6.34
CA ARG A 166 16.85 3.94 7.51
C ARG A 166 15.44 3.38 7.37
N ILE A 167 15.32 2.06 7.33
CA ILE A 167 14.03 1.36 7.33
C ILE A 167 13.87 0.72 8.70
N ILE A 168 12.92 1.22 9.47
CA ILE A 168 12.58 0.76 10.81
C ILE A 168 11.33 -0.12 10.68
N ILE A 169 11.48 -1.40 10.95
CA ILE A 169 10.41 -2.38 10.83
C ILE A 169 9.93 -2.72 12.23
N SER A 170 8.68 -2.37 12.51
CA SER A 170 8.04 -2.63 13.80
C SER A 170 7.04 -3.79 13.67
N SER A 171 7.23 -4.82 14.49
CA SER A 171 6.38 -6.00 14.59
C SER A 171 6.10 -6.70 13.26
N MET A 172 7.03 -6.60 12.29
CA MET A 172 6.93 -7.13 10.91
C MET A 172 5.65 -6.72 10.14
N LYS A 173 4.96 -5.67 10.60
CA LYS A 173 3.69 -5.21 10.04
C LYS A 173 3.81 -3.83 9.42
N ILE A 174 4.68 -2.99 9.96
CA ILE A 174 4.84 -1.59 9.54
C ILE A 174 6.33 -1.33 9.34
N ALA A 175 6.70 -0.86 8.16
CA ALA A 175 7.99 -0.24 7.88
C ALA A 175 7.81 1.27 7.90
N ASP A 176 8.57 1.93 8.78
CA ASP A 176 8.86 3.35 8.74
C ASP A 176 10.16 3.54 7.97
N MET A 177 10.08 4.01 6.74
CA MET A 177 11.28 4.42 5.99
C MET A 177 11.54 5.89 6.24
N VAL A 178 12.74 6.19 6.70
CA VAL A 178 13.30 7.51 6.92
C VAL A 178 14.43 7.69 5.94
N ILE A 179 14.35 8.75 5.16
CA ILE A 179 15.41 9.17 4.24
C ILE A 179 15.94 10.48 4.78
N ASP A 180 17.23 10.51 5.08
CA ASP A 180 17.95 11.73 5.43
C ASP A 180 18.87 12.10 4.28
N ILE A 181 18.69 13.30 3.72
CA ILE A 181 19.58 13.87 2.72
C ILE A 181 20.29 15.04 3.38
N SER A 182 21.59 14.91 3.60
CA SER A 182 22.43 16.02 4.09
C SER A 182 22.71 16.98 2.94
N TYR A 183 22.57 18.28 3.18
CA TYR A 183 22.91 19.33 2.21
C TYR A 183 24.40 19.63 2.15
#